data_AF-G9A580-F1
#
_entry.id   AF-G9A580-F1
#
_cell.length_a   1.000
_cell.length_b   1.000
_cell.length_c   1.000
_cell.angle_alpha   90.00
_cell.angle_beta   90.00
_cell.angle_gamma   90.00
#
_symmetry.space_group_name_H-M   'P 1'
#
loop_
_entity.id
_entity.type
_entity.pdbx_description
1 polymer ?
#
loop_
_entity_poly.entity_id
_entity_poly.type
_entity_poly.pdbx_seq_one_letter_code
_entity_poly.pdbx_strand_id
1 'polypeptide(L)'
;MSGGAGTDRRRPTRFRRERPMSRILLEVCVDDAEGLAAAVEGGADRIELCSALAVGGLTPSAGLMALAGRAPVPAYAMIRPRPGDFVFNVDELDIMRRDIDAARAAGLAGVVLGASLADGRLDAQVLGELIGQAAGLGRTLHRAFDLVPDFAEAIENAAELGFERILTSGGAKTAPEAVDMLARLVELADGRLSILPGSGVTVHTIGQILPKLRVTEVHSSCSIREPANDAKVVEMGFAPPERRRTDAATVRALKARLGAFAA
;
A
#
# COMPACT_ATOMS: atom_id res chain seq x y z
N MET A 1 45.90 -48.76 -31.83
CA MET A 1 44.45 -48.98 -31.65
C MET A 1 44.14 -48.71 -30.18
N SER A 2 44.05 -47.42 -29.84
CA SER A 2 42.78 -46.72 -29.53
C SER A 2 42.15 -47.21 -28.22
N GLY A 3 42.57 -46.55 -27.13
CA GLY A 3 41.88 -46.58 -25.85
C GLY A 3 40.58 -45.77 -25.87
N GLY A 4 39.74 -46.00 -24.87
CA GLY A 4 38.52 -45.23 -24.63
C GLY A 4 37.99 -45.53 -23.23
N ALA A 5 38.43 -44.74 -22.26
CA ALA A 5 37.82 -44.64 -20.95
C ALA A 5 36.84 -43.45 -20.95
N GLY A 6 35.70 -43.61 -20.26
CA GLY A 6 35.06 -42.49 -19.58
C GLY A 6 33.66 -42.09 -20.04
N THR A 7 32.72 -42.26 -19.10
CA THR A 7 32.07 -41.16 -18.33
C THR A 7 30.54 -41.21 -18.34
N ASP A 8 30.03 -41.60 -17.16
CA ASP A 8 28.69 -41.39 -16.65
C ASP A 8 28.34 -39.89 -16.67
N ARG A 9 27.45 -39.48 -17.57
CA ARG A 9 26.98 -38.09 -17.69
C ARG A 9 25.88 -37.83 -16.66
N ARG A 10 26.28 -37.52 -15.42
CA ARG A 10 25.39 -36.88 -14.45
C ARG A 10 25.05 -35.46 -14.93
N ARG A 11 23.76 -35.21 -15.13
CA ARG A 11 23.22 -33.86 -15.38
C ARG A 11 23.57 -32.94 -14.20
N PRO A 12 24.02 -31.69 -14.42
CA PRO A 12 24.18 -30.75 -13.33
C PRO A 12 22.79 -30.35 -12.84
N THR A 13 22.51 -30.61 -11.56
CA THR A 13 21.43 -29.98 -10.83
C THR A 13 21.64 -28.47 -10.91
N ARG A 14 20.68 -27.74 -11.47
CA ARG A 14 20.67 -26.27 -11.44
C ARG A 14 20.62 -25.85 -9.98
N PHE A 15 21.75 -25.43 -9.42
CA PHE A 15 21.77 -24.66 -8.19
C PHE A 15 20.89 -23.43 -8.42
N ARG A 16 19.73 -23.44 -7.78
CA ARG A 16 18.84 -22.29 -7.68
C ARG A 16 19.65 -21.24 -6.92
N ARG A 17 20.24 -20.27 -7.62
CA ARG A 17 20.88 -19.12 -6.97
C ARG A 17 19.82 -18.45 -6.11
N GLU A 18 19.93 -18.63 -4.79
CA GLU A 18 19.22 -17.81 -3.82
C GLU A 18 19.65 -16.36 -4.09
N ARG A 19 18.71 -15.56 -4.58
CA ARG A 19 18.94 -14.12 -4.68
C ARG A 19 18.98 -13.59 -3.25
N PRO A 20 19.98 -12.78 -2.85
CA PRO A 20 19.92 -12.10 -1.57
C PRO A 20 18.62 -11.29 -1.52
N MET A 21 17.79 -11.54 -0.51
CA MET A 21 16.51 -10.86 -0.36
C MET A 21 16.78 -9.37 -0.17
N SER A 22 16.34 -8.55 -1.12
CA SER A 22 16.37 -7.10 -1.00
C SER A 22 15.55 -6.69 0.23
N ARG A 23 16.04 -5.69 0.98
CA ARG A 23 15.35 -5.09 2.13
C ARG A 23 13.87 -4.82 1.78
N ILE A 24 12.95 -5.36 2.58
CA ILE A 24 11.51 -5.12 2.44
C ILE A 24 11.20 -3.68 2.88
N LEU A 25 10.53 -2.95 2.00
CA LEU A 25 10.06 -1.58 2.23
C LEU A 25 8.84 -1.59 3.16
N LEU A 26 8.83 -0.70 4.15
CA LEU A 26 7.70 -0.45 5.03
C LEU A 26 7.05 0.88 4.64
N GLU A 27 5.84 0.79 4.11
CA GLU A 27 4.95 1.94 3.95
C GLU A 27 4.06 2.07 5.19
N VAL A 28 3.96 3.28 5.72
CA VAL A 28 3.10 3.57 6.88
C VAL A 28 2.01 4.58 6.49
N CYS A 29 0.74 4.23 6.76
CA CYS A 29 -0.36 5.19 6.62
C CYS A 29 -0.52 6.08 7.86
N VAL A 30 -0.70 7.37 7.61
CA VAL A 30 -0.86 8.41 8.65
C VAL A 30 -1.91 9.42 8.21
N ASP A 31 -2.63 10.03 9.16
CA ASP A 31 -3.65 11.04 8.88
C ASP A 31 -3.48 12.38 9.61
N ASP A 32 -2.37 12.55 10.32
CA ASP A 32 -2.03 13.80 10.98
C ASP A 32 -0.51 14.05 11.06
N ALA A 33 -0.14 15.23 11.57
CA ALA A 33 1.24 15.65 11.70
C ALA A 33 2.03 14.80 12.71
N GLU A 34 1.38 14.37 13.80
CA GLU A 34 2.03 13.55 14.83
C GLU A 34 2.35 12.16 14.28
N GLY A 35 1.41 11.53 13.58
CA GLY A 35 1.59 10.23 12.95
C GLY A 35 2.66 10.28 11.86
N LEU A 36 2.70 11.34 11.05
CA LEU A 36 3.78 11.56 10.09
C LEU A 36 5.15 11.62 10.79
N ALA A 37 5.27 12.40 11.86
CA ALA A 37 6.52 12.50 12.62
C ALA A 37 6.91 11.15 13.23
N ALA A 38 5.96 10.43 13.84
CA ALA A 38 6.19 9.11 14.43
C ALA A 38 6.61 8.05 13.40
N ALA A 39 6.01 8.07 12.21
CA ALA A 39 6.38 7.18 11.11
C ALA A 39 7.83 7.41 10.64
N VAL A 40 8.22 8.68 10.48
CA VAL A 40 9.60 9.06 10.13
C VAL A 40 10.57 8.66 11.22
N GLU A 41 10.29 9.00 12.48
CA GLU A 41 11.15 8.68 13.63
C GLU A 41 11.34 7.16 13.81
N GLY A 42 10.28 6.40 13.56
CA GLY A 42 10.29 4.94 13.63
C GLY A 42 11.01 4.26 12.46
N GLY A 43 11.31 4.99 11.39
CA GLY A 43 12.06 4.49 10.23
C GLY A 43 11.19 3.84 9.15
N ALA A 44 9.96 4.33 8.94
CA ALA A 44 9.22 4.05 7.71
C ALA A 44 10.05 4.47 6.48
N ASP A 45 9.96 3.73 5.38
CA ASP A 45 10.66 4.13 4.14
C ASP A 45 9.76 4.90 3.17
N ARG A 46 8.43 4.81 3.35
CA ARG A 46 7.44 5.53 2.56
C ARG A 46 6.21 5.85 3.42
N ILE A 47 5.54 6.94 3.11
CA ILE A 47 4.30 7.35 3.77
C ILE A 47 3.14 7.26 2.78
N GLU A 48 2.04 6.64 3.20
CA GLU A 48 0.72 6.90 2.61
C GLU A 48 0.05 7.99 3.46
N LEU A 49 -0.16 9.16 2.87
CA LEU A 49 -0.74 10.32 3.52
C LEU A 49 -2.25 10.35 3.27
N CYS A 50 -3.02 10.25 4.35
CA CYS A 50 -4.47 10.21 4.31
C CYS A 50 -5.08 11.35 5.14
N SER A 51 -6.39 11.49 5.09
CA SER A 51 -7.20 11.97 6.21
C SER A 51 -8.19 10.88 6.62
N ALA A 52 -8.80 11.00 7.80
CA ALA A 52 -9.94 10.17 8.22
C ALA A 52 -9.72 8.64 8.05
N LEU A 53 -8.63 8.08 8.61
CA LEU A 53 -8.35 6.64 8.50
C LEU A 53 -9.45 5.76 9.10
N ALA A 54 -10.28 6.30 9.99
CA ALA A 54 -11.45 5.60 10.56
C ALA A 54 -12.46 5.13 9.50
N VAL A 55 -12.50 5.77 8.32
CA VAL A 55 -13.36 5.39 7.18
C VAL A 55 -12.57 4.87 5.98
N GLY A 56 -11.35 4.38 6.23
CA GLY A 56 -10.48 3.77 5.23
C GLY A 56 -9.57 4.75 4.48
N GLY A 57 -9.46 6.01 4.95
CA GLY A 57 -8.60 7.02 4.33
C GLY A 57 -9.33 7.84 3.27
N LEU A 58 -9.18 9.15 3.32
CA LEU A 58 -9.65 10.15 2.37
C LEU A 58 -8.49 11.07 1.95
N THR A 59 -8.72 11.97 1.01
CA THR A 59 -7.71 12.95 0.61
C THR A 59 -7.23 13.79 1.82
N PRO A 60 -5.91 13.91 2.07
CA PRO A 60 -5.38 14.79 3.11
C PRO A 60 -5.60 16.28 2.79
N SER A 61 -5.58 17.14 3.79
CA SER A 61 -5.65 18.58 3.54
C SER A 61 -4.37 19.10 2.86
N ALA A 62 -4.47 20.18 2.08
CA ALA A 62 -3.31 20.80 1.43
C ALA A 62 -2.20 21.19 2.42
N GLY A 63 -2.57 21.59 3.65
CA GLY A 63 -1.59 21.89 4.71
C GLY A 63 -0.82 20.66 5.18
N LEU A 64 -1.50 19.51 5.31
CA LEU A 64 -0.85 18.25 5.66
C LEU A 64 0.02 17.72 4.50
N MET A 65 -0.43 17.85 3.25
CA MET A 65 0.39 17.55 2.07
C MET A 65 1.68 18.40 2.05
N ALA A 66 1.57 19.70 2.26
CA ALA A 66 2.73 20.60 2.27
C ALA A 66 3.72 20.29 3.42
N LEU A 67 3.22 19.79 4.56
CA LEU A 67 4.06 19.29 5.64
C LEU A 67 4.80 18.00 5.21
N ALA A 68 4.07 17.04 4.64
CA ALA A 68 4.63 15.76 4.20
C ALA A 68 5.64 15.90 3.05
N GLY A 69 5.47 16.88 2.16
CA GLY A 69 6.45 17.18 1.11
C GLY A 69 7.83 17.62 1.61
N ARG A 70 7.96 17.94 2.90
CA ARG A 70 9.24 18.27 3.56
C ARG A 70 9.84 17.09 4.32
N ALA A 71 9.14 15.95 4.39
CA ALA A 71 9.62 14.77 5.09
C ALA A 71 10.84 14.16 4.35
N PRO A 72 11.75 13.49 5.07
CA PRO A 72 12.95 12.88 4.47
C PRO A 72 12.66 11.58 3.69
N VAL A 73 11.41 11.15 3.63
CA VAL A 73 10.95 9.92 2.97
C VAL A 73 9.84 10.25 1.99
N PRO A 74 9.71 9.52 0.86
CA PRO A 74 8.66 9.77 -0.10
C PRO A 74 7.28 9.61 0.54
N ALA A 75 6.37 10.53 0.23
CA ALA A 75 4.99 10.49 0.65
C ALA A 75 4.06 10.43 -0.58
N TYR A 76 3.03 9.60 -0.47
CA TYR A 76 2.00 9.40 -1.49
C TYR A 76 0.66 9.85 -0.91
N ALA A 77 -0.04 10.78 -1.56
CA ALA A 77 -1.35 11.23 -1.07
C ALA A 77 -2.47 10.29 -1.53
N MET A 78 -3.33 9.88 -0.60
CA MET A 78 -4.66 9.36 -0.93
C MET A 78 -5.42 10.39 -1.75
N ILE A 79 -6.04 9.99 -2.85
CA ILE A 79 -6.96 10.81 -3.64
C ILE A 79 -8.31 10.10 -3.62
N ARG A 80 -9.12 10.44 -2.62
CA ARG A 80 -10.44 9.85 -2.39
C ARG A 80 -11.33 10.89 -1.69
N PRO A 81 -12.31 11.48 -2.39
CA PRO A 81 -13.00 12.67 -1.91
C PRO A 81 -14.02 12.40 -0.81
N ARG A 82 -14.50 11.15 -0.67
CA ARG A 82 -15.55 10.78 0.30
C ARG A 82 -15.46 9.32 0.75
N PRO A 83 -16.08 8.97 1.90
CA PRO A 83 -16.23 7.57 2.30
C PRO A 83 -17.25 6.83 1.42
N GLY A 84 -17.34 5.52 1.61
CA GLY A 84 -18.25 4.64 0.86
C GLY A 84 -17.58 3.98 -0.34
N ASP A 85 -18.37 3.79 -1.40
CA ASP A 85 -17.94 3.17 -2.66
C ASP A 85 -16.88 3.99 -3.42
N PHE A 86 -16.50 3.48 -4.59
CA PHE A 86 -15.50 4.06 -5.49
C PHE A 86 -16.10 4.42 -6.86
N VAL A 87 -17.42 4.60 -6.93
CA VAL A 87 -18.13 4.99 -8.17
C VAL A 87 -18.33 6.49 -8.10
N PHE A 88 -17.53 7.25 -8.85
CA PHE A 88 -17.49 8.71 -8.71
C PHE A 88 -18.30 9.42 -9.79
N ASN A 89 -18.95 10.51 -9.39
CA ASN A 89 -19.62 11.42 -10.33
C ASN A 89 -18.64 12.46 -10.89
N VAL A 90 -19.10 13.27 -11.86
CA VAL A 90 -18.26 14.25 -12.57
C VAL A 90 -17.63 15.30 -11.64
N ASP A 91 -18.35 15.75 -10.62
CA ASP A 91 -17.85 16.77 -9.67
C ASP A 91 -16.80 16.16 -8.74
N GLU A 92 -17.00 14.90 -8.32
CA GLU A 92 -16.04 14.15 -7.53
C GLU A 92 -14.74 13.92 -8.29
N LEU A 93 -14.82 13.56 -9.58
CA LEU A 93 -13.63 13.44 -10.43
C LEU A 93 -12.90 14.78 -10.59
N ASP A 94 -13.63 15.89 -10.64
CA ASP A 94 -13.06 17.22 -10.72
C ASP A 94 -12.36 17.66 -9.43
N ILE A 95 -12.88 17.24 -8.28
CA ILE A 95 -12.20 17.37 -6.98
C ILE A 95 -10.91 16.55 -7.00
N MET A 96 -10.98 15.28 -7.38
CA MET A 96 -9.82 14.37 -7.42
C MET A 96 -8.68 14.90 -8.31
N ARG A 97 -9.01 15.47 -9.48
CA ARG A 97 -8.00 16.07 -10.37
C ARG A 97 -7.28 17.24 -9.71
N ARG A 98 -8.01 18.13 -9.02
CA ARG A 98 -7.42 19.25 -8.28
C ARG A 98 -6.59 18.79 -7.08
N ASP A 99 -7.01 17.73 -6.41
CA ASP A 99 -6.27 17.14 -5.30
C ASP A 99 -4.94 16.53 -5.78
N ILE A 100 -4.91 15.93 -6.97
CA ILE A 100 -3.66 15.46 -7.61
C ILE A 100 -2.72 16.64 -7.89
N ASP A 101 -3.25 17.77 -8.38
CA ASP A 101 -2.45 18.98 -8.61
C ASP A 101 -1.91 19.57 -7.29
N ALA A 102 -2.70 19.54 -6.22
CA ALA A 102 -2.27 19.95 -4.89
C ALA A 102 -1.16 19.04 -4.35
N ALA A 103 -1.29 17.72 -4.51
CA ALA A 103 -0.25 16.76 -4.13
C ALA A 103 1.06 17.01 -4.89
N ARG A 104 0.99 17.29 -6.20
CA ARG A 104 2.15 17.67 -7.00
C ARG A 104 2.77 18.97 -6.51
N ALA A 105 1.96 20.01 -6.31
CA ALA A 105 2.43 21.33 -5.87
C ALA A 105 3.08 21.28 -4.48
N ALA A 106 2.62 20.37 -3.62
CA ALA A 106 3.21 20.10 -2.31
C ALA A 106 4.55 19.32 -2.38
N GLY A 107 4.96 18.84 -3.56
CA GLY A 107 6.20 18.08 -3.73
C GLY A 107 6.10 16.62 -3.31
N LEU A 108 4.89 16.05 -3.27
CA LEU A 108 4.72 14.64 -2.95
C LEU A 108 5.25 13.75 -4.08
N ALA A 109 5.73 12.56 -3.71
CA ALA A 109 6.36 11.62 -4.64
C ALA A 109 5.33 10.84 -5.46
N GLY A 110 4.09 10.75 -5.00
CA GLY A 110 3.06 9.96 -5.65
C GLY A 110 1.66 10.21 -5.15
N VAL A 111 0.72 9.48 -5.74
CA VAL A 111 -0.70 9.45 -5.38
C VAL A 111 -1.19 8.02 -5.26
N VAL A 112 -2.23 7.85 -4.45
CA VAL A 112 -2.93 6.59 -4.24
C VAL A 112 -4.36 6.76 -4.78
N LEU A 113 -4.71 5.95 -5.78
CA LEU A 113 -5.93 6.09 -6.59
C LEU A 113 -6.75 4.81 -6.56
N GLY A 114 -8.03 4.92 -6.93
CA GLY A 114 -8.84 3.80 -7.38
C GLY A 114 -10.26 4.24 -7.66
N ALA A 115 -10.88 3.63 -8.67
CA ALA A 115 -12.23 3.93 -9.11
C ALA A 115 -12.85 2.63 -9.63
N SER A 116 -14.15 2.49 -9.43
CA SER A 116 -14.92 1.29 -9.78
C SER A 116 -16.13 1.66 -10.61
N LEU A 117 -16.52 0.74 -11.47
CA LEU A 117 -17.83 0.72 -12.10
C LEU A 117 -18.88 0.23 -11.10
N ALA A 118 -20.16 0.47 -11.39
CA ALA A 118 -21.26 0.02 -10.54
C ALA A 118 -21.37 -1.52 -10.41
N ASP A 119 -20.75 -2.28 -11.32
CA ASP A 119 -20.65 -3.74 -11.27
C ASP A 119 -19.45 -4.24 -10.44
N GLY A 120 -18.67 -3.34 -9.85
CA GLY A 120 -17.51 -3.65 -9.00
C GLY A 120 -16.18 -3.82 -9.74
N ARG A 121 -16.18 -3.85 -11.08
CA ARG A 121 -14.92 -3.85 -11.85
C ARG A 121 -14.20 -2.51 -11.71
N LEU A 122 -12.91 -2.48 -12.01
CA LEU A 122 -12.16 -1.21 -12.06
C LEU A 122 -12.68 -0.35 -13.21
N ASP A 123 -12.86 0.94 -12.96
CA ASP A 123 -13.17 1.90 -14.02
C ASP A 123 -11.86 2.33 -14.71
N ALA A 124 -11.44 1.55 -15.70
CA ALA A 124 -10.19 1.80 -16.42
C ALA A 124 -10.17 3.15 -17.15
N GLN A 125 -11.31 3.67 -17.59
CA GLN A 125 -11.39 4.97 -18.25
C GLN A 125 -11.10 6.08 -17.24
N VAL A 126 -11.82 6.11 -16.12
CA VAL A 126 -11.61 7.10 -15.05
C VAL A 126 -10.19 7.00 -14.50
N LEU A 127 -9.67 5.78 -14.28
CA LEU A 127 -8.30 5.60 -13.82
C LEU A 127 -7.28 6.14 -14.82
N GLY A 128 -7.49 5.92 -16.12
CA GLY A 128 -6.65 6.49 -17.17
C GLY A 128 -6.61 8.02 -17.15
N GLU A 129 -7.76 8.68 -16.95
CA GLU A 129 -7.85 10.13 -16.82
C GLU A 129 -7.07 10.65 -15.60
N LEU A 130 -7.27 10.02 -14.43
CA LEU A 130 -6.57 10.40 -13.20
C LEU A 130 -5.06 10.14 -13.27
N ILE A 131 -4.63 9.07 -13.95
CA ILE A 131 -3.22 8.76 -14.18
C ILE A 131 -2.57 9.77 -15.12
N GLY A 132 -3.31 10.22 -16.14
CA GLY A 132 -2.92 11.33 -17.00
C GLY A 132 -2.71 12.61 -16.18
N GLN A 133 -3.66 12.93 -15.30
CA GLN A 133 -3.52 14.04 -14.35
C GLN A 133 -2.33 13.84 -13.41
N ALA A 134 -2.00 12.61 -13.02
CA ALA A 134 -0.88 12.26 -12.15
C ALA A 134 0.44 12.01 -12.93
N ALA A 135 0.61 12.57 -14.12
CA ALA A 135 1.87 12.49 -14.86
C ALA A 135 3.05 13.02 -14.02
N GLY A 136 4.14 12.24 -14.00
CA GLY A 136 5.36 12.53 -13.21
C GLY A 136 5.31 12.11 -11.75
N LEU A 137 4.17 11.63 -11.25
CA LEU A 137 3.99 11.11 -9.89
C LEU A 137 3.97 9.58 -9.91
N GLY A 138 4.46 8.95 -8.85
CA GLY A 138 4.25 7.51 -8.65
C GLY A 138 2.79 7.20 -8.35
N ARG A 139 2.35 5.97 -8.67
CA ARG A 139 0.94 5.57 -8.54
C ARG A 139 0.76 4.24 -7.82
N THR A 140 -0.08 4.25 -6.80
CA THR A 140 -0.57 3.04 -6.11
C THR A 140 -2.07 2.89 -6.38
N LEU A 141 -2.51 1.69 -6.77
CA LEU A 141 -3.94 1.35 -6.77
C LEU A 141 -4.33 0.90 -5.36
N HIS A 142 -5.32 1.55 -4.76
CA HIS A 142 -5.76 1.24 -3.40
C HIS A 142 -6.75 0.08 -3.32
N ARG A 143 -7.27 -0.14 -2.11
CA ARG A 143 -8.13 -1.28 -1.75
C ARG A 143 -9.52 -1.34 -2.41
N ALA A 144 -9.88 -0.42 -3.31
CA ALA A 144 -10.96 -0.71 -4.27
C ALA A 144 -10.69 -2.01 -5.05
N PHE A 145 -9.42 -2.36 -5.24
CA PHE A 145 -9.01 -3.65 -5.78
C PHE A 145 -9.57 -4.84 -4.99
N ASP A 146 -9.70 -4.76 -3.67
CA ASP A 146 -10.24 -5.88 -2.86
C ASP A 146 -11.72 -6.18 -3.12
N LEU A 147 -12.44 -5.30 -3.83
CA LEU A 147 -13.86 -5.43 -4.14
C LEU A 147 -14.14 -5.96 -5.56
N VAL A 148 -13.11 -6.16 -6.37
CA VAL A 148 -13.29 -6.56 -7.77
C VAL A 148 -13.81 -8.00 -7.87
N PRO A 149 -14.66 -8.30 -8.87
CA PRO A 149 -15.15 -9.65 -9.09
C PRO A 149 -14.07 -10.59 -9.69
N ASP A 150 -13.10 -10.04 -10.43
CA ASP A 150 -12.00 -10.79 -11.05
C ASP A 150 -10.66 -10.07 -10.80
N PHE A 151 -9.80 -10.68 -9.98
CA PHE A 151 -8.48 -10.15 -9.67
C PHE A 151 -7.51 -10.21 -10.84
N ALA A 152 -7.63 -11.18 -11.74
CA ALA A 152 -6.74 -11.29 -12.90
C ALA A 152 -7.01 -10.15 -13.87
N GLU A 153 -8.28 -9.89 -14.21
CA GLU A 153 -8.69 -8.73 -15.02
C GLU A 153 -8.20 -7.42 -14.39
N ALA A 154 -8.38 -7.25 -13.08
CA ALA A 154 -7.97 -6.05 -12.38
C ALA A 154 -6.44 -5.83 -12.37
N ILE A 155 -5.64 -6.91 -12.26
CA ILE A 155 -4.17 -6.84 -12.36
C ILE A 155 -3.73 -6.45 -13.77
N GLU A 156 -4.34 -7.03 -14.82
CA GLU A 156 -4.04 -6.66 -16.20
C GLU A 156 -4.32 -5.16 -16.44
N ASN A 157 -5.51 -4.70 -16.07
CA ASN A 157 -5.88 -3.29 -16.19
C ASN A 157 -4.89 -2.38 -15.42
N ALA A 158 -4.52 -2.74 -14.19
CA ALA A 158 -3.58 -1.96 -13.40
C ALA A 158 -2.18 -1.91 -14.02
N ALA A 159 -1.71 -3.02 -14.59
CA ALA A 159 -0.42 -3.10 -15.25
C ALA A 159 -0.39 -2.28 -16.55
N GLU A 160 -1.43 -2.38 -17.39
CA GLU A 160 -1.56 -1.61 -18.63
C GLU A 160 -1.63 -0.10 -18.38
N LEU A 161 -2.32 0.30 -17.31
CA LEU A 161 -2.42 1.69 -16.87
C LEU A 161 -1.12 2.21 -16.23
N GLY A 162 -0.15 1.34 -15.95
CA GLY A 162 1.16 1.71 -15.42
C GLY A 162 1.16 2.06 -13.93
N PHE A 163 0.33 1.38 -13.13
CA PHE A 163 0.46 1.41 -11.67
C PHE A 163 1.77 0.73 -11.23
N GLU A 164 2.44 1.30 -10.24
CA GLU A 164 3.65 0.71 -9.68
C GLU A 164 3.32 -0.46 -8.76
N ARG A 165 2.18 -0.35 -8.06
CA ARG A 165 1.77 -1.29 -7.03
C ARG A 165 0.27 -1.29 -6.77
N ILE A 166 -0.22 -2.40 -6.21
CA ILE A 166 -1.59 -2.59 -5.75
C ILE A 166 -1.58 -2.85 -4.24
N LEU A 167 -2.25 -2.00 -3.47
CA LEU A 167 -2.53 -2.19 -2.05
C LEU A 167 -3.76 -3.10 -1.88
N THR A 168 -3.57 -4.25 -1.25
CA THR A 168 -4.62 -5.29 -1.15
C THR A 168 -4.50 -6.12 0.11
N SER A 169 -5.64 -6.61 0.61
CA SER A 169 -5.74 -7.66 1.63
C SER A 169 -6.04 -9.03 1.04
N GLY A 170 -5.96 -9.19 -0.29
CA GLY A 170 -6.31 -10.42 -1.00
C GLY A 170 -7.81 -10.68 -1.07
N GLY A 171 -8.65 -9.64 -1.01
CA GLY A 171 -10.11 -9.77 -0.99
C GLY A 171 -10.73 -10.18 0.35
N ALA A 172 -9.92 -10.40 1.40
CA ALA A 172 -10.41 -10.67 2.75
C ALA A 172 -10.44 -9.40 3.61
N LYS A 173 -10.95 -9.49 4.85
CA LYS A 173 -10.96 -8.35 5.78
C LYS A 173 -9.55 -7.91 6.14
N THR A 174 -8.64 -8.86 6.33
CA THR A 174 -7.23 -8.62 6.64
C THR A 174 -6.30 -9.49 5.79
N ALA A 175 -5.10 -9.01 5.47
CA ALA A 175 -4.11 -9.76 4.68
C ALA A 175 -3.74 -11.14 5.28
N PRO A 176 -3.60 -11.31 6.62
CA PRO A 176 -3.36 -12.63 7.21
C PRO A 176 -4.47 -13.66 6.95
N GLU A 177 -5.71 -13.24 6.66
CA GLU A 177 -6.82 -14.16 6.35
C GLU A 177 -6.76 -14.70 4.91
N ALA A 178 -6.00 -14.06 4.02
CA ALA A 178 -5.95 -14.38 2.59
C ALA A 178 -4.53 -14.54 2.05
N VAL A 179 -3.61 -15.07 2.86
CA VAL A 179 -2.19 -15.24 2.50
C VAL A 179 -2.00 -16.06 1.22
N ASP A 180 -2.77 -17.13 1.03
CA ASP A 180 -2.65 -17.96 -0.18
C ASP A 180 -3.18 -17.23 -1.43
N MET A 181 -4.22 -16.39 -1.28
CA MET A 181 -4.68 -15.52 -2.36
C MET A 181 -3.62 -14.47 -2.69
N LEU A 182 -3.04 -13.80 -1.69
CA LEU A 182 -1.98 -12.83 -1.90
C LEU A 182 -0.77 -13.44 -2.63
N ALA A 183 -0.39 -14.69 -2.32
CA ALA A 183 0.66 -15.40 -3.06
C ALA A 183 0.28 -15.59 -4.54
N ARG A 184 -0.98 -15.95 -4.83
CA ARG A 184 -1.50 -16.03 -6.20
C ARG A 184 -1.49 -14.67 -6.91
N LEU A 185 -1.85 -13.58 -6.22
CA LEU A 185 -1.81 -12.23 -6.79
C LEU A 185 -0.38 -11.81 -7.15
N VAL A 186 0.60 -12.16 -6.31
CA VAL A 186 2.04 -11.92 -6.60
C VAL A 186 2.47 -12.68 -7.86
N GLU A 187 2.03 -13.92 -8.02
CA GLU A 187 2.30 -14.72 -9.23
C GLU A 187 1.62 -14.13 -10.47
N LEU A 188 0.37 -13.70 -10.37
CA LEU A 188 -0.38 -13.07 -11.47
C LEU A 188 0.24 -11.73 -11.89
N ALA A 189 0.71 -10.92 -10.94
CA ALA A 189 1.40 -9.68 -11.23
C ALA A 189 2.71 -9.90 -12.02
N ASP A 190 3.38 -11.04 -11.82
CA ASP A 190 4.58 -11.48 -12.54
C ASP A 190 5.66 -10.39 -12.67
N GLY A 191 5.80 -9.57 -11.62
CA GLY A 191 6.77 -8.47 -11.57
C GLY A 191 6.46 -7.25 -12.45
N ARG A 192 5.31 -7.22 -13.15
CA ARG A 192 4.85 -6.05 -13.92
C ARG A 192 4.45 -4.89 -13.02
N LEU A 193 3.94 -5.21 -11.84
CA LEU A 193 3.67 -4.30 -10.73
C LEU A 193 3.92 -5.04 -9.41
N SER A 194 4.03 -4.29 -8.32
CA SER A 194 4.19 -4.85 -6.98
C SER A 194 2.83 -5.13 -6.31
N ILE A 195 2.73 -6.23 -5.58
CA ILE A 195 1.62 -6.44 -4.63
C ILE A 195 2.09 -5.97 -3.26
N LEU A 196 1.35 -5.03 -2.70
CA LEU A 196 1.59 -4.40 -1.40
C LEU A 196 0.54 -4.93 -0.40
N PRO A 197 0.85 -5.95 0.42
CA PRO A 197 -0.08 -6.46 1.42
C PRO A 197 -0.41 -5.37 2.44
N GLY A 198 -1.71 -5.14 2.66
CA GLY A 198 -2.24 -4.18 3.62
C GLY A 198 -3.47 -4.69 4.36
N SER A 199 -3.93 -3.94 5.36
CA SER A 199 -4.94 -4.36 6.36
C SER A 199 -4.48 -5.51 7.27
N GLY A 200 -4.28 -5.22 8.55
CA GLY A 200 -3.92 -6.23 9.55
C GLY A 200 -2.46 -6.69 9.50
N VAL A 201 -1.60 -6.02 8.73
CA VAL A 201 -0.14 -6.22 8.77
C VAL A 201 0.43 -5.52 9.99
N THR A 202 1.01 -6.29 10.90
CA THR A 202 1.54 -5.84 12.21
C THR A 202 2.79 -6.64 12.57
N VAL A 203 3.49 -6.24 13.64
CA VAL A 203 4.62 -7.00 14.20
C VAL A 203 4.26 -8.46 14.50
N HIS A 204 3.02 -8.72 14.92
CA HIS A 204 2.55 -10.06 15.30
C HIS A 204 2.11 -10.91 14.11
N THR A 205 1.57 -10.28 13.07
CA THR A 205 0.99 -10.98 11.91
C THR A 205 1.96 -11.12 10.75
N ILE A 206 3.00 -10.28 10.66
CA ILE A 206 3.95 -10.29 9.54
C ILE A 206 4.64 -11.65 9.35
N GLY A 207 4.85 -12.40 10.44
CA GLY A 207 5.43 -13.74 10.40
C GLY A 207 4.54 -14.81 9.76
N GLN A 208 3.24 -14.55 9.58
CA GLN A 208 2.32 -15.43 8.86
C GLN A 208 2.30 -15.11 7.36
N ILE A 209 2.61 -13.87 7.00
CA ILE A 209 2.54 -13.36 5.62
C ILE A 209 3.84 -13.66 4.88
N LEU A 210 4.97 -13.14 5.36
CA LEU A 210 6.22 -13.12 4.59
C LEU A 210 6.78 -14.50 4.20
N PRO A 211 6.68 -15.58 5.02
CA PRO A 211 7.20 -16.88 4.61
C PRO A 211 6.54 -17.43 3.33
N LYS A 212 5.31 -17.00 3.02
CA LYS A 212 4.55 -17.46 1.86
C LYS A 212 4.56 -16.46 0.70
N LEU A 213 4.91 -15.21 0.94
CA LEU A 213 4.82 -14.14 -0.05
C LEU A 213 6.20 -13.63 -0.45
N ARG A 214 6.45 -13.55 -1.77
CA ARG A 214 7.63 -12.89 -2.32
C ARG A 214 7.34 -11.43 -2.64
N VAL A 215 7.09 -10.65 -1.59
CA VAL A 215 6.82 -9.20 -1.69
C VAL A 215 8.08 -8.40 -1.37
N THR A 216 8.19 -7.22 -1.96
CA THR A 216 9.30 -6.28 -1.71
C THR A 216 8.88 -5.11 -0.82
N GLU A 217 7.59 -5.00 -0.51
CA GLU A 217 7.01 -3.92 0.27
C GLU A 217 5.78 -4.41 1.05
N VAL A 218 5.51 -3.78 2.18
CA VAL A 218 4.31 -4.01 3.01
C VAL A 218 3.75 -2.70 3.52
N HIS A 219 2.44 -2.68 3.76
CA HIS A 219 1.71 -1.51 4.24
C HIS A 219 1.12 -1.76 5.64
N SER A 220 1.37 -0.86 6.59
CA SER A 220 0.83 -0.95 7.95
C SER A 220 0.44 0.42 8.50
N SER A 221 -0.58 0.48 9.37
CA SER A 221 -0.85 1.70 10.12
C SER A 221 0.12 1.91 11.28
N CYS A 222 0.85 0.87 11.70
CA CYS A 222 1.76 0.90 12.85
C CYS A 222 1.18 1.61 14.09
N SER A 223 -0.12 1.44 14.31
CA SER A 223 -0.86 2.23 15.28
C SER A 223 -1.12 1.47 16.57
N ILE A 224 -1.06 2.16 17.70
CA ILE A 224 -1.62 1.69 18.97
C ILE A 224 -3.04 2.21 19.16
N ARG A 225 -3.78 1.57 20.06
CA ARG A 225 -5.11 2.03 20.48
C ARG A 225 -4.99 2.75 21.82
N GLU A 226 -5.65 3.89 21.92
CA GLU A 226 -5.71 4.68 23.14
C GLU A 226 -7.13 5.21 23.36
N PRO A 227 -7.59 5.31 24.62
CA PRO A 227 -8.87 5.94 24.91
C PRO A 227 -8.84 7.42 24.52
N ALA A 228 -9.99 7.97 24.16
CA ALA A 228 -10.11 9.41 23.98
C ALA A 228 -9.76 10.15 25.27
N ASN A 229 -8.96 11.21 25.15
CA ASN A 229 -8.49 11.99 26.30
C ASN A 229 -9.60 12.82 26.97
N ASP A 230 -10.73 13.06 26.28
CA ASP A 230 -11.81 13.92 26.75
C ASP A 230 -13.18 13.29 26.44
N ALA A 231 -13.92 12.97 27.50
CA ALA A 231 -15.26 12.38 27.40
C ALA A 231 -16.27 13.33 26.72
N LYS A 232 -16.12 14.64 26.87
CA LYS A 232 -17.03 15.61 26.26
C LYS A 232 -16.83 15.69 24.75
N VAL A 233 -15.58 15.59 24.28
CA VAL A 233 -15.26 15.52 22.85
C VAL A 233 -15.92 14.29 22.20
N VAL A 234 -15.93 13.16 22.91
CA VAL A 234 -16.61 11.94 22.46
C VAL A 234 -18.13 12.11 22.46
N GLU A 235 -18.69 12.62 23.56
CA GLU A 235 -20.15 12.85 23.71
C GLU A 235 -20.70 13.76 22.59
N MET A 236 -19.94 14.78 22.21
CA MET A 236 -20.32 15.72 21.15
C MET A 236 -20.07 15.19 19.73
N GLY A 237 -19.51 13.98 19.58
CA GLY A 237 -19.28 13.33 18.29
C GLY A 237 -18.04 13.82 17.53
N PHE A 238 -17.12 14.54 18.18
CA PHE A 238 -15.89 15.02 17.55
C PHE A 238 -14.76 13.99 17.53
N ALA A 239 -14.85 12.95 18.35
CA ALA A 239 -13.89 11.85 18.39
C ALA A 239 -14.58 10.51 18.70
N PRO A 240 -14.05 9.38 18.20
CA PRO A 240 -14.46 8.07 18.67
C PRO A 240 -13.99 7.83 20.12
N PRO A 241 -14.64 6.93 20.88
CA PRO A 241 -14.20 6.57 22.24
C PRO A 241 -12.78 5.99 22.32
N GLU A 242 -12.36 5.32 21.25
CA GLU A 242 -11.01 4.76 21.09
C GLU A 242 -10.42 5.33 19.80
N ARG A 243 -9.23 5.91 19.90
CA ARG A 243 -8.46 6.42 18.76
C ARG A 243 -7.32 5.46 18.42
N ARG A 244 -6.99 5.39 17.14
CA ARG A 244 -5.74 4.79 16.67
C ARG A 244 -4.72 5.89 16.40
N ARG A 245 -3.52 5.76 16.94
CA ARG A 245 -2.41 6.71 16.77
C ARG A 245 -1.19 5.95 16.30
N THR A 246 -0.54 6.41 15.22
CA THR A 246 0.72 5.84 14.75
C THR A 246 1.79 5.98 15.83
N ASP A 247 2.52 4.91 16.09
CA ASP A 247 3.47 4.84 17.20
C ASP A 247 4.88 4.52 16.69
N ALA A 248 5.84 5.39 17.00
CA ALA A 248 7.21 5.29 16.50
C ALA A 248 7.91 4.00 16.95
N ALA A 249 7.62 3.52 18.17
CA ALA A 249 8.17 2.25 18.66
C ALA A 249 7.61 1.05 17.89
N THR A 250 6.31 1.08 17.56
CA THR A 250 5.65 0.07 16.73
C THR A 250 6.22 0.04 15.31
N VAL A 251 6.43 1.22 14.69
CA VAL A 251 7.07 1.33 13.37
C VAL A 251 8.49 0.74 13.43
N ARG A 252 9.29 1.11 14.43
CA ARG A 252 10.67 0.61 14.62
C ARG A 252 10.71 -0.90 14.82
N ALA A 253 9.78 -1.44 15.61
CA ALA A 253 9.67 -2.88 15.87
C ALA A 253 9.30 -3.64 14.58
N LEU A 254 8.34 -3.14 13.80
CA LEU A 254 7.99 -3.76 12.53
C LEU A 254 9.15 -3.68 11.54
N LYS A 255 9.84 -2.52 11.47
CA LYS A 255 11.00 -2.34 10.60
C LYS A 255 12.12 -3.32 10.91
N ALA A 256 12.45 -3.50 12.20
CA ALA A 256 13.43 -4.49 12.64
C ALA A 256 12.99 -5.92 12.29
N ARG A 257 11.70 -6.22 12.48
CA ARG A 257 11.15 -7.54 12.15
C ARG A 257 11.26 -7.85 10.65
N LEU A 258 10.98 -6.88 9.78
CA LEU A 258 11.16 -7.00 8.33
C LEU A 258 12.62 -7.23 7.95
N GLY A 259 13.56 -6.53 8.60
CA GLY A 259 14.99 -6.72 8.39
C GLY A 259 15.45 -8.16 8.67
N ALA A 260 14.87 -8.82 9.67
CA ALA A 260 15.18 -10.21 9.99
C ALA A 260 14.66 -11.25 8.98
N PHE A 261 13.73 -10.87 8.09
CA PHE A 261 13.28 -11.73 6.99
C PHE A 261 14.08 -11.50 5.69
N ALA A 262 14.76 -10.37 5.57
CA ALA A 262 15.59 -10.04 4.41
C ALA A 262 17.06 -10.48 4.58
N ALA A 263 17.46 -10.83 5.81
CA ALA A 263 18.76 -11.40 6.15
C ALA A 263 18.77 -12.92 5.93
#